data_AF-A0A8S3AK48-F1
#
_entry.id   AF-A0A8S3AK48-F1
#
_cell.length_a   1.000
_cell.length_b   1.000
_cell.length_c   1.000
_cell.angle_alpha   90.00
_cell.angle_beta   90.00
_cell.angle_gamma   90.00
#
_symmetry.space_group_name_H-M   'P 1'
#
loop_
_entity.id
_entity.type
_entity.pdbx_description
1 polymer ?
#
loop_
_entity_poly.entity_id
_entity_poly.type
_entity_poly.pdbx_seq_one_letter_code
_entity_poly.pdbx_strand_id
1 'polypeptide(L)'
;MATVVESNVCSVCTKPLGKYFCTGCKKYFCPKDFKEHEQQLSIKFDNEVVRSHDELLGQLQKLEKANHLSLDLFIQIEQWKKTTINKVEKAAERARHEL
;
A
#
# COMPACT_ATOMS: atom_id res chain seq x y z
N MET A 1 29.58 9.47 46.00
CA MET A 1 28.53 9.56 44.98
C MET A 1 28.56 8.27 44.17
N ALA A 2 27.46 7.52 44.15
CA ALA A 2 27.39 6.23 43.47
C ALA A 2 27.38 6.47 41.95
N THR A 3 28.40 5.99 41.24
CA THR A 3 28.38 5.87 39.79
C THR A 3 27.38 4.78 39.44
N VAL A 4 26.20 5.17 38.95
CA VAL A 4 25.29 4.24 38.28
C VAL A 4 25.98 3.83 37.00
N VAL A 5 26.70 2.71 37.05
CA VAL A 5 27.10 1.99 35.85
C VAL A 5 25.78 1.47 35.30
N GLU A 6 25.23 2.14 34.29
CA GLU A 6 24.17 1.55 33.46
C GLU A 6 24.75 0.25 32.92
N SER A 7 24.44 -0.83 33.60
CA SER A 7 24.92 -2.14 33.24
C SER A 7 24.29 -2.45 31.89
N ASN A 8 25.10 -2.40 30.83
CA ASN A 8 24.70 -2.83 29.50
C ASN A 8 24.46 -4.34 29.56
N VAL A 9 23.26 -4.73 29.96
CA VAL A 9 22.83 -6.12 30.10
C VAL A 9 22.06 -6.50 28.84
N CYS A 10 22.26 -7.73 28.35
CA CYS A 10 21.43 -8.23 27.27
C CYS A 10 19.96 -8.26 27.67
N SER A 11 19.09 -7.69 26.83
CA SER A 11 17.63 -7.61 27.08
C SER A 11 16.90 -8.95 26.89
N VAL A 12 17.60 -9.99 26.43
CA VAL A 12 17.04 -11.33 26.20
C VAL A 12 17.52 -12.31 27.26
N CYS A 13 18.85 -12.53 27.36
CA CYS A 13 19.42 -13.51 28.28
C CYS A 13 19.88 -12.94 29.63
N THR A 14 19.69 -11.63 29.86
CA THR A 14 20.06 -10.90 31.10
C THR A 14 21.53 -11.05 31.53
N LYS A 15 22.41 -11.50 30.63
CA LYS A 15 23.84 -11.60 30.90
C LYS A 15 24.48 -10.22 30.81
N PRO A 16 25.38 -9.85 31.74
CA PRO A 16 26.25 -8.70 31.56
C PRO A 16 27.07 -8.92 30.28
N LEU A 17 27.36 -7.85 29.52
CA LEU A 17 27.97 -7.82 28.15
C LEU A 17 26.99 -7.56 26.99
N GLY A 18 25.96 -6.75 27.19
CA GLY A 18 25.25 -6.09 26.10
C GLY A 18 26.20 -5.16 25.34
N LYS A 19 26.80 -5.63 24.25
CA LYS A 19 27.75 -4.83 23.44
C LYS A 19 27.07 -4.08 22.30
N TYR A 20 25.92 -4.58 21.85
CA TYR A 20 25.21 -4.04 20.69
C TYR A 20 23.92 -3.37 21.14
N PHE A 21 23.71 -2.14 20.72
CA PHE A 21 22.51 -1.37 21.00
C PHE A 21 21.66 -1.25 19.74
N CYS A 22 20.41 -1.70 19.80
CA CYS A 22 19.44 -1.48 18.73
C CYS A 22 18.75 -0.13 18.97
N THR A 23 18.93 0.82 18.04
CA THR A 23 18.31 2.16 18.12
C THR A 23 16.80 2.13 17.94
N GLY A 24 16.28 1.21 17.12
CA GLY A 24 14.84 1.03 16.92
C GLY A 24 14.12 0.48 18.15
N CYS A 25 14.72 -0.53 18.80
CA CYS A 25 14.12 -1.16 19.98
C CYS A 25 14.56 -0.53 21.31
N LYS A 26 15.56 0.36 21.29
CA LYS A 26 16.18 1.00 22.45
C LYS A 26 16.64 0.00 23.51
N LYS A 27 17.29 -1.09 23.07
CA LYS A 27 17.69 -2.23 23.90
C LYS A 27 19.10 -2.68 23.60
N TYR A 28 19.81 -3.13 24.64
CA TYR A 28 21.12 -3.77 24.52
C TYR A 28 20.99 -5.28 24.34
N PHE A 29 21.89 -5.86 23.53
CA PHE A 29 21.94 -7.29 23.22
C PHE A 29 23.37 -7.82 23.29
N CYS A 30 23.51 -9.08 23.68
CA CYS A 30 24.77 -9.81 23.48
C CYS A 30 24.92 -10.17 21.98
N PRO A 31 26.13 -10.50 21.50
CA PRO A 31 26.36 -10.78 20.08
C PRO A 31 25.43 -11.86 19.49
N LYS A 32 25.15 -12.91 20.27
CA LYS A 32 24.26 -14.01 19.85
C LYS A 32 22.83 -13.53 19.67
N ASP A 33 22.26 -12.93 20.71
CA ASP A 33 20.86 -12.49 20.71
C ASP A 33 20.63 -11.30 19.78
N PHE A 34 21.67 -10.50 19.51
CA PHE A 34 21.60 -9.43 18.52
C PHE A 34 21.40 -9.99 17.11
N LYS A 35 22.15 -11.02 16.72
CA LYS A 35 22.00 -11.67 15.41
C LYS A 35 20.61 -12.31 15.24
N GLU A 36 20.11 -12.94 16.29
CA GLU A 36 18.75 -13.49 16.29
C GLU A 36 17.70 -12.39 16.19
N HIS A 37 17.90 -11.27 16.91
CA HIS A 37 17.05 -10.09 16.82
C HIS A 37 17.01 -9.51 15.40
N GLU A 38 18.16 -9.38 14.73
CA GLU A 38 18.23 -8.92 13.33
C GLU A 38 17.46 -9.85 12.38
N GLN A 39 17.60 -11.17 12.54
CA GLN A 39 16.85 -12.13 11.73
C GLN A 39 15.34 -12.02 11.95
N GLN A 40 14.90 -11.90 13.20
CA GLN A 40 13.48 -11.70 13.52
C GLN A 40 12.94 -10.40 12.92
N LEU A 41 13.72 -9.31 12.94
CA LEU A 41 13.35 -8.06 12.31
C LEU A 41 13.23 -8.19 10.79
N SER A 42 14.17 -8.89 10.13
CA SER A 42 14.08 -9.15 8.68
C SER A 42 12.81 -9.90 8.33
N ILE A 43 12.50 -10.97 9.06
CA ILE A 43 11.29 -11.77 8.83
C ILE A 43 10.02 -10.94 9.03
N LYS A 44 9.98 -10.10 10.07
CA LYS A 44 8.86 -9.18 10.29
C LYS A 44 8.73 -8.16 9.17
N PHE A 45 9.83 -7.59 8.71
CA PHE A 45 9.82 -6.63 7.61
C PHE A 45 9.21 -7.24 6.35
N ASP A 46 9.65 -8.44 5.97
CA ASP A 46 9.12 -9.14 4.79
C ASP A 46 7.62 -9.47 4.95
N ASN A 47 7.23 -10.00 6.12
CA ASN A 47 5.86 -10.47 6.35
C ASN A 47 4.83 -9.36 6.60
N GLU A 48 5.25 -8.27 7.22
CA GLU A 48 4.35 -7.19 7.64
C GLU A 48 4.45 -6.00 6.69
N VAL A 49 5.66 -5.52 6.40
CA VAL A 49 5.86 -4.30 5.61
C VAL A 49 5.77 -4.58 4.11
N VAL A 50 6.59 -5.50 3.61
CA VAL A 50 6.64 -5.79 2.15
C VAL A 50 5.31 -6.35 1.68
N ARG A 51 4.76 -7.34 2.40
CA ARG A 51 3.45 -7.91 2.05
C ARG A 51 2.32 -6.89 2.10
N SER A 52 2.28 -6.01 3.12
CA SER A 52 1.25 -4.96 3.18
C SER A 52 1.42 -3.95 2.05
N HIS A 53 2.66 -3.60 1.70
CA HIS A 53 2.94 -2.71 0.59
C HIS A 53 2.41 -3.30 -0.72
N ASP A 54 2.73 -4.56 -1.01
CA ASP A 54 2.31 -5.23 -2.25
C ASP A 54 0.80 -5.39 -2.33
N GLU A 55 0.15 -5.68 -1.21
CA GLU A 55 -1.31 -5.74 -1.13
C GLU A 55 -1.93 -4.37 -1.45
N LEU A 56 -1.45 -3.30 -0.82
CA LEU A 56 -1.93 -1.94 -1.05
C LEU A 56 -1.72 -1.52 -2.52
N LEU A 57 -0.55 -1.81 -3.08
CA LEU A 57 -0.27 -1.52 -4.49
C LEU A 57 -1.24 -2.27 -5.41
N GLY A 58 -1.50 -3.56 -5.11
CA GLY A 58 -2.47 -4.35 -5.85
C GLY A 58 -3.90 -3.80 -5.75
N GLN A 59 -4.30 -3.28 -4.59
CA GLN A 59 -5.61 -2.64 -4.41
C GLN A 59 -5.72 -1.33 -5.21
N LEU A 60 -4.69 -0.48 -5.18
CA LEU A 60 -4.64 0.77 -5.96
C LEU A 60 -4.77 0.50 -7.46
N GLN A 61 -4.00 -0.46 -7.99
CA GLN A 61 -4.07 -0.82 -9.41
C GLN A 61 -5.45 -1.34 -9.83
N LYS A 62 -6.16 -2.07 -8.95
CA LYS A 62 -7.53 -2.52 -9.21
C LYS A 62 -8.50 -1.34 -9.27
N LEU A 63 -8.37 -0.37 -8.36
CA LEU A 63 -9.20 0.84 -8.34
C LEU A 63 -8.99 1.69 -9.60
N GLU A 64 -7.73 1.88 -10.02
CA GLU A 64 -7.40 2.60 -11.25
C GLU A 64 -8.03 1.93 -12.48
N LYS A 65 -7.91 0.60 -12.60
CA LYS A 65 -8.55 -0.15 -13.70
C LYS A 65 -10.07 -0.03 -13.69
N ALA A 66 -10.69 -0.12 -12.52
CA ALA A 66 -12.14 0.02 -12.39
C ALA A 66 -12.61 1.44 -12.77
N ASN A 67 -11.86 2.47 -12.37
CA ASN A 67 -12.15 3.86 -12.73
C ASN A 67 -11.94 4.13 -14.23
N HIS A 68 -10.92 3.52 -14.85
CA HIS A 68 -10.75 3.63 -16.30
C HIS A 68 -11.92 2.99 -17.05
N LEU A 69 -12.35 1.79 -16.62
CA LEU A 69 -13.49 1.10 -17.23
C LEU A 69 -14.78 1.91 -17.10
N SER A 70 -15.02 2.53 -15.94
CA SER A 70 -16.21 3.37 -15.73
C SER A 70 -16.17 4.64 -16.58
N LEU A 71 -15.01 5.27 -16.75
CA LEU A 71 -14.83 6.41 -17.64
C LEU A 71 -15.11 6.04 -19.11
N ASP A 72 -14.57 4.91 -19.58
CA ASP A 72 -14.80 4.44 -20.96
C ASP A 72 -16.28 4.15 -21.23
N LEU A 73 -16.96 3.48 -20.30
CA LEU A 73 -18.41 3.22 -20.38
C LEU A 73 -19.20 4.53 -20.44
N PHE A 74 -18.85 5.51 -19.61
CA PHE A 74 -19.50 6.82 -19.62
C PHE A 74 -19.35 7.53 -20.98
N ILE A 75 -18.15 7.50 -21.56
CA ILE A 75 -17.89 8.07 -22.89
C ILE A 75 -18.75 7.37 -23.96
N GLN A 76 -18.84 6.04 -23.93
CA GLN A 76 -19.66 5.28 -24.88
C GLN A 76 -21.15 5.62 -24.76
N ILE A 77 -21.67 5.77 -23.53
CA ILE A 77 -23.06 6.16 -23.29
C ILE A 77 -23.34 7.55 -23.86
N GLU A 78 -22.46 8.52 -23.62
CA GLU A 78 -22.64 9.88 -24.14
C GLU A 78 -22.57 9.91 -25.68
N GLN A 79 -21.68 9.13 -26.30
CA GLN A 79 -21.63 8.98 -27.75
C GLN A 79 -22.92 8.36 -28.30
N TRP A 80 -23.41 7.29 -27.67
CA TRP A 80 -24.66 6.63 -28.05
C TRP A 80 -25.85 7.59 -27.96
N LYS A 81 -25.96 8.32 -26.85
CA LYS A 81 -27.00 9.34 -26.63
C LYS A 81 -26.98 10.41 -27.71
N LYS A 82 -25.81 11.02 -27.96
CA LYS A 82 -25.64 12.06 -28.99
C LYS A 82 -26.03 11.54 -30.39
N THR A 83 -25.58 10.34 -30.73
CA THR A 83 -25.89 9.71 -32.01
C THR A 83 -27.38 9.43 -32.17
N THR A 84 -28.02 8.96 -31.10
CA THR A 84 -29.45 8.63 -31.09
C THR A 84 -30.30 9.88 -31.24
N ILE A 85 -30.00 10.95 -30.49
CA ILE A 85 -30.68 12.23 -30.62
C ILE A 85 -30.57 12.75 -32.06
N ASN A 86 -29.36 12.76 -32.63
CA ASN A 86 -29.15 13.22 -34.00
C ASN A 86 -29.97 12.41 -35.04
N LYS A 87 -30.08 11.09 -34.84
CA LYS A 87 -30.91 10.24 -35.71
C LYS A 87 -32.39 10.60 -35.63
N VAL A 88 -32.90 10.81 -34.42
CA VAL A 88 -34.29 11.20 -34.18
C VAL A 88 -34.58 12.57 -34.78
N GLU A 89 -33.71 13.56 -34.55
CA GLU A 89 -33.82 14.90 -35.14
C GLU A 89 -33.85 14.84 -36.66
N LYS A 90 -32.94 14.10 -37.30
CA LYS A 90 -32.93 13.91 -38.75
C LYS A 90 -34.19 13.23 -39.27
N ALA A 91 -34.73 12.25 -38.54
CA ALA A 91 -35.96 11.58 -38.92
C ALA A 91 -37.16 12.53 -38.82
N ALA A 92 -37.25 13.31 -37.73
CA ALA A 92 -38.28 14.31 -37.53
C ALA A 92 -38.20 15.42 -38.61
N GLU A 93 -36.99 15.81 -39.01
CA GLU A 93 -36.79 16.80 -40.07
C GLU A 93 -37.28 16.30 -41.43
N ARG A 94 -36.95 15.05 -41.78
CA ARG A 94 -37.45 14.43 -43.02
C ARG A 94 -38.97 14.34 -43.02
N ALA A 95 -39.57 13.86 -41.94
CA ALA A 95 -41.03 13.76 -41.82
C ALA A 95 -41.74 15.12 -41.95
N ARG A 96 -41.13 16.20 -41.44
CA ARG A 96 -41.65 17.57 -41.60
C ARG A 96 -41.57 18.08 -43.04
N HIS A 97 -40.58 17.66 -43.81
CA HIS A 97 -40.43 18.03 -45.23
C HIS A 97 -41.27 17.18 -46.19
N GLU A 98 -41.79 16.03 -45.72
CA GLU A 98 -42.67 15.14 -46.48
C GLU A 98 -44.18 15.44 -46.28
N LEU A 99 -44.52 16.44 -45.45
CA LEU A 99 -45.86 17.00 -45.24
C LEU A 99 -46.11 18.23 -46.13
#